data_AF-D1BGY4-F1
#
_entry.id   AF-D1BGY4-F1
#
_cell.length_a   1.000
_cell.length_b   1.000
_cell.length_c   1.000
_cell.angle_alpha   90.00
_cell.angle_beta   90.00
_cell.angle_gamma   90.00
#
_symmetry.space_group_name_H-M   'P 1'
#
loop_
_entity.id
_entity.type
_entity.pdbx_description
1 polymer ?
#
loop_
_entity_poly.entity_id
_entity_poly.type
_entity_poly.pdbx_seq_one_letter_code
_entity_poly.pdbx_strand_id
1 'polypeptide(L)'
;MNKKDGDKGFTLVELLVVVIIIGILAAISVPLYLNQQNKAKDSAAKADLATLRTNIAVVMSENTKVTGIALTGTDSVAITPTPTGEVTTIALSEGVTFNETASSVDLADGTFTIQVTSATDKVFETTEAGTITEK
;
A
#
# COMPACT_ATOMS: atom_id res chain seq x y z
N MET A 1 -21.99 0.55 65.35
CA MET A 1 -21.73 1.89 64.77
C MET A 1 -21.25 1.68 63.34
N ASN A 2 -22.13 1.85 62.34
CA ASN A 2 -21.75 1.69 60.93
C ASN A 2 -21.03 2.95 60.46
N LYS A 3 -19.73 2.83 60.18
CA LYS A 3 -18.91 3.85 59.53
C LYS A 3 -19.35 3.89 58.06
N LYS A 4 -19.99 5.00 57.64
CA LYS A 4 -20.24 5.26 56.21
C LYS A 4 -18.90 5.68 55.61
N ASP A 5 -18.31 4.80 54.82
CA ASP A 5 -17.18 5.14 53.97
C ASP A 5 -17.65 6.23 53.00
N GLY A 6 -17.05 7.41 53.11
CA GLY A 6 -17.47 8.57 52.33
C GLY A 6 -17.15 8.35 50.86
N ASP A 7 -18.18 8.41 50.01
CA ASP A 7 -18.03 8.53 48.56
C ASP A 7 -17.21 9.79 48.26
N LYS A 8 -15.92 9.60 47.98
CA LYS A 8 -15.03 10.65 47.46
C LYS A 8 -15.35 10.82 45.99
N GLY A 9 -16.19 11.81 45.67
CA GLY A 9 -16.42 12.22 44.28
C GLY A 9 -15.15 12.80 43.66
N PHE A 10 -14.92 12.52 42.36
CA PHE A 10 -13.86 13.13 41.57
C PHE A 10 -14.02 14.66 41.56
N THR A 11 -12.92 15.39 41.69
CA THR A 11 -12.94 16.85 41.58
C THR A 11 -13.00 17.27 40.11
N LEU A 12 -13.69 18.38 39.83
CA LEU A 12 -13.69 18.98 38.48
C LEU A 12 -12.28 19.39 38.04
N VAL A 13 -11.41 19.71 38.99
CA VAL A 13 -10.01 20.09 38.71
C VAL A 13 -9.20 18.87 38.26
N GLU A 14 -9.41 17.69 38.86
CA GLU A 14 -8.76 16.45 38.42
C GLU A 14 -9.14 16.11 36.98
N LEU A 15 -10.43 16.19 36.63
CA LEU A 15 -10.85 15.97 35.25
C LEU A 15 -10.32 17.04 34.30
N LEU A 16 -10.23 18.30 34.73
CA LEU A 16 -9.69 19.40 33.91
C LEU A 16 -8.22 19.19 33.54
N VAL A 17 -7.38 18.81 34.51
CA VAL A 17 -5.95 18.58 34.25
C VAL A 17 -5.75 17.39 33.33
N VAL A 18 -6.54 16.32 33.49
CA VAL A 18 -6.47 15.14 32.61
C VAL A 18 -6.81 15.50 31.16
N VAL A 19 -7.87 16.27 30.92
CA VAL A 19 -8.24 16.67 29.55
C VAL A 19 -7.19 17.58 28.90
N ILE A 20 -6.51 18.42 29.69
CA ILE A 20 -5.41 19.25 29.21
C ILE A 20 -4.22 18.38 28.78
N ILE A 21 -3.84 17.40 29.60
CA ILE A 21 -2.70 16.52 29.30
C ILE A 21 -2.99 15.68 28.05
N ILE A 22 -4.15 15.03 27.95
CA ILE A 22 -4.51 14.26 26.74
C ILE A 22 -4.64 15.17 25.51
N GLY A 23 -5.06 16.43 25.69
CA GLY A 23 -5.13 17.42 24.62
C GLY A 23 -3.75 17.75 24.04
N ILE A 24 -2.74 17.95 24.91
CA ILE A 24 -1.35 18.19 24.48
C ILE A 24 -0.79 16.96 23.76
N LEU A 25 -1.01 15.76 24.33
CA LEU A 25 -0.54 14.52 23.70
C LEU A 25 -1.20 14.29 22.34
N ALA A 26 -2.53 14.44 22.24
CA ALA A 26 -3.27 14.28 21.00
C ALA A 26 -2.81 15.27 19.91
N ALA A 27 -2.54 16.52 20.27
CA ALA A 27 -2.08 17.53 19.33
C ALA A 27 -0.77 17.14 18.61
N ILE A 28 0.14 16.45 19.29
CA ILE A 28 1.40 15.97 18.73
C ILE A 28 1.23 14.59 18.07
N SER A 29 0.49 13.69 18.73
CA SER A 29 0.36 12.29 18.31
C SER A 29 -0.47 12.13 17.04
N VAL A 30 -1.51 12.93 16.82
CA VAL A 30 -2.38 12.81 15.64
C VAL A 30 -1.62 13.06 14.32
N PRO A 31 -0.93 14.20 14.11
CA PRO A 31 -0.21 14.43 12.85
C PRO A 31 0.90 13.42 12.63
N LEU A 32 1.59 13.00 13.70
CA LEU A 32 2.62 11.95 13.63
C LEU A 32 2.02 10.61 13.18
N TYR A 33 0.89 10.21 13.76
CA TYR A 33 0.20 8.98 13.39
C TYR A 33 -0.26 9.00 11.93
N LEU A 34 -0.84 10.10 11.46
CA LEU A 34 -1.25 10.26 10.06
C LEU A 34 -0.06 10.17 9.10
N ASN A 35 1.08 10.78 9.44
CA ASN A 35 2.29 10.67 8.63
C ASN A 35 2.81 9.22 8.56
N GLN A 36 2.80 8.50 9.68
CA GLN A 36 3.19 7.09 9.71
C GLN A 36 2.24 6.22 8.89
N GLN A 37 0.93 6.47 8.96
CA GLN A 37 -0.06 5.77 8.15
C GLN A 37 0.19 6.01 6.64
N ASN A 38 0.47 7.25 6.25
CA ASN A 38 0.79 7.57 4.85
C ASN A 38 2.06 6.88 4.38
N LYS A 39 3.11 6.83 5.21
CA LYS A 39 4.34 6.07 4.90
C LYS A 39 4.07 4.57 4.76
N ALA A 40 3.18 4.00 5.59
CA ALA A 40 2.80 2.61 5.49
C ALA A 40 2.05 2.33 4.17
N LYS A 41 1.13 3.21 3.77
CA LYS A 41 0.43 3.15 2.47
C LYS A 41 1.40 3.23 1.29
N ASP A 42 2.37 4.14 1.32
CA ASP A 42 3.42 4.23 0.30
C ASP A 42 4.27 2.96 0.26
N SER A 43 4.61 2.41 1.43
CA SER A 43 5.39 1.17 1.52
C SER A 43 4.62 -0.04 0.99
N ALA A 44 3.30 -0.10 1.21
CA ALA A 44 2.45 -1.15 0.67
C ALA A 44 2.45 -1.13 -0.87
N ALA A 45 2.26 0.05 -1.48
CA ALA A 45 2.33 0.20 -2.94
C ALA A 45 3.69 -0.26 -3.51
N LYS A 46 4.81 0.08 -2.85
CA LYS A 46 6.14 -0.39 -3.27
C LYS A 46 6.29 -1.91 -3.15
N ALA A 47 5.73 -2.52 -2.10
CA ALA A 47 5.77 -3.96 -1.90
C ALA A 47 4.92 -4.71 -2.94
N ASP A 48 3.73 -4.19 -3.26
CA ASP A 48 2.87 -4.73 -4.30
C ASP A 48 3.56 -4.63 -5.67
N LEU A 49 4.16 -3.48 -5.97
CA LEU A 49 4.92 -3.27 -7.20
C LEU A 49 6.09 -4.26 -7.33
N ALA A 50 6.83 -4.51 -6.25
CA ALA A 50 7.90 -5.51 -6.22
C ALA A 50 7.38 -6.94 -6.44
N THR A 51 6.19 -7.24 -5.91
CA THR A 51 5.50 -8.52 -6.10
C THR A 51 5.08 -8.68 -7.55
N LEU A 52 4.44 -7.67 -8.16
CA LEU A 52 4.08 -7.66 -9.58
C LEU A 52 5.30 -7.89 -10.47
N ARG A 53 6.36 -7.10 -10.24
CA ARG A 53 7.64 -7.22 -10.93
C ARG A 53 8.18 -8.66 -10.90
N THR A 54 8.20 -9.27 -9.72
CA THR A 54 8.73 -10.63 -9.55
C THR A 54 7.90 -11.64 -10.34
N ASN A 55 6.58 -11.54 -10.33
CA ASN A 55 5.72 -12.43 -11.09
C ASN A 55 5.87 -12.26 -12.60
N ILE A 56 6.00 -11.02 -13.09
CA ILE A 56 6.28 -10.74 -14.52
C ILE A 56 7.63 -11.36 -14.90
N ALA A 57 8.67 -11.19 -14.07
CA ALA A 57 9.99 -11.76 -14.32
C ALA A 57 9.97 -13.31 -14.32
N VAL A 58 9.19 -13.94 -13.43
CA VAL A 58 9.00 -15.39 -13.43
C VAL A 58 8.38 -15.86 -14.74
N VAL A 59 7.29 -15.22 -15.18
CA VAL A 59 6.62 -15.55 -16.44
C VAL A 59 7.57 -15.40 -17.63
N MET A 60 8.35 -14.32 -17.68
CA MET A 60 9.35 -14.11 -18.73
C MET A 60 10.50 -15.12 -18.69
N SER A 61 10.91 -15.59 -17.50
CA SER A 61 11.98 -16.59 -17.34
C SER A 61 11.57 -17.97 -17.83
N GLU A 62 10.28 -18.30 -17.87
CA GLU A 62 9.76 -19.57 -18.36
C GLU A 62 9.72 -19.67 -19.91
N ASN A 63 10.42 -18.77 -20.61
CA ASN A 63 10.39 -18.62 -22.07
C ASN A 63 8.97 -18.39 -22.62
N THR A 64 8.09 -17.86 -21.77
CA THR A 64 6.73 -17.42 -22.13
C THR A 64 6.71 -15.90 -22.30
N LYS A 65 5.82 -15.43 -23.17
CA LYS A 65 5.63 -14.01 -23.43
C LYS A 65 4.42 -13.50 -22.63
N VAL A 66 4.52 -12.34 -22.00
CA VAL A 66 3.38 -11.65 -21.35
C VAL A 66 2.58 -10.85 -22.40
N THR A 67 1.47 -11.38 -22.88
CA THR A 67 0.65 -10.68 -23.90
C THR A 67 -0.29 -9.64 -23.33
N GLY A 68 -0.46 -9.61 -22.00
CA GLY A 68 -1.23 -8.57 -21.33
C GLY A 68 -0.92 -8.49 -19.84
N ILE A 69 -0.88 -7.25 -19.34
CA ILE A 69 -0.99 -6.93 -17.92
C ILE A 69 -2.18 -5.99 -17.79
N ALA A 70 -3.19 -6.41 -17.07
CA ALA A 70 -4.43 -5.65 -16.94
C ALA A 70 -4.94 -5.67 -15.50
N LEU A 71 -5.53 -4.56 -15.07
CA LEU A 71 -6.32 -4.49 -13.87
C LEU A 71 -7.57 -5.36 -14.04
N THR A 72 -7.83 -6.19 -13.06
CA THR A 72 -9.05 -6.97 -12.92
C THR A 72 -9.77 -6.47 -11.68
N GLY A 73 -10.94 -5.85 -11.86
CA GLY A 73 -11.64 -5.20 -10.75
C GLY A 73 -10.95 -3.89 -10.35
N THR A 74 -10.85 -3.62 -9.04
CA THR A 74 -10.27 -2.37 -8.51
C THR A 74 -8.88 -2.56 -7.91
N ASP A 75 -8.52 -3.78 -7.57
CA ASP A 75 -7.42 -4.11 -6.65
C ASP A 75 -6.69 -5.39 -7.03
N SER A 76 -6.84 -5.90 -8.26
CA SER A 76 -6.11 -7.07 -8.71
C SER A 76 -5.51 -6.85 -10.09
N VAL A 77 -4.33 -7.39 -10.34
CA VAL A 77 -3.66 -7.33 -11.65
C VAL A 77 -3.56 -8.74 -12.21
N ALA A 78 -4.10 -8.93 -13.40
CA ALA A 78 -3.97 -10.14 -14.19
C ALA A 78 -2.73 -10.05 -15.09
N ILE A 79 -1.87 -11.05 -15.01
CA ILE A 79 -0.74 -11.28 -15.91
C ILE A 79 -1.12 -12.46 -16.80
N THR A 80 -1.16 -12.23 -18.11
CA THR A 80 -1.55 -13.26 -19.09
C THR A 80 -0.31 -13.74 -19.86
N PRO A 81 0.18 -14.97 -19.60
CA PRO A 81 1.28 -15.57 -20.33
C PRO A 81 0.80 -16.16 -21.68
N THR A 82 1.72 -16.30 -22.61
CA THR A 82 1.54 -16.94 -23.93
C THR A 82 2.73 -17.87 -24.19
N PRO A 83 2.52 -19.12 -24.64
CA PRO A 83 1.27 -19.66 -25.22
C PRO A 83 0.32 -20.36 -24.23
N THR A 84 0.68 -20.50 -22.95
CA THR A 84 -0.08 -21.28 -21.96
C THR A 84 -1.44 -20.70 -21.60
N GLY A 85 -1.62 -19.37 -21.65
CA GLY A 85 -2.90 -18.70 -21.39
C GLY A 85 -3.40 -18.77 -19.93
N GLU A 86 -2.62 -19.35 -19.02
CA GLU A 86 -2.97 -19.45 -17.59
C GLU A 86 -2.76 -18.09 -16.90
N VAL A 87 -3.86 -17.40 -16.61
CA VAL A 87 -3.83 -16.05 -16.04
C VAL A 87 -3.47 -16.09 -14.56
N THR A 88 -2.38 -15.41 -14.20
CA THR A 88 -2.01 -15.20 -12.79
C THR A 88 -2.59 -13.88 -12.31
N THR A 89 -3.43 -13.92 -11.27
CA THR A 89 -4.00 -12.72 -10.65
C THR A 89 -3.28 -12.40 -9.34
N ILE A 90 -2.85 -11.15 -9.18
CA ILE A 90 -2.14 -10.66 -8.00
C ILE A 90 -3.00 -9.59 -7.36
N ALA A 91 -3.38 -9.79 -6.10
CA ALA A 91 -4.08 -8.78 -5.32
C ALA A 91 -3.13 -7.64 -4.92
N LEU A 92 -3.65 -6.43 -4.92
CA LEU A 92 -3.02 -5.21 -4.46
C LEU A 92 -3.54 -4.87 -3.06
N SER A 93 -2.72 -4.18 -2.30
CA SER A 93 -3.09 -3.62 -1.01
C SER A 93 -4.20 -2.56 -1.19
N GLU A 94 -4.99 -2.34 -0.14
CA GLU A 94 -6.11 -1.40 -0.18
C GLU A 94 -5.69 0.01 -0.64
N GLY A 95 -6.40 0.55 -1.63
CA GLY A 95 -6.15 1.87 -2.19
C GLY A 95 -4.93 1.97 -3.10
N VAL A 96 -4.23 0.86 -3.37
CA VAL A 96 -3.21 0.79 -4.41
C VAL A 96 -3.89 0.47 -5.75
N THR A 97 -3.60 1.26 -6.78
CA THR A 97 -4.17 1.09 -8.12
C THR A 97 -3.07 0.86 -9.14
N PHE A 98 -3.32 -0.04 -10.10
CA PHE A 98 -2.39 -0.29 -11.20
C PHE A 98 -2.64 0.68 -12.36
N ASN A 99 -1.57 1.30 -12.87
CA ASN A 99 -1.66 2.27 -13.96
C ASN A 99 -1.46 1.55 -15.30
N GLU A 100 -2.52 0.95 -15.84
CA GLU A 100 -2.46 0.16 -17.09
C GLU A 100 -1.89 0.95 -18.27
N THR A 101 -2.35 2.18 -18.49
CA THR A 101 -1.92 3.01 -19.64
C THR A 101 -0.45 3.42 -19.56
N ALA A 102 0.11 3.45 -18.36
CA ALA A 102 1.48 3.86 -18.10
C ALA A 102 2.42 2.65 -17.87
N SER A 103 1.88 1.44 -17.97
CA SER A 103 2.60 0.18 -17.85
C SER A 103 2.72 -0.48 -19.21
N SER A 104 3.89 -1.00 -19.54
CA SER A 104 4.17 -1.63 -20.84
C SER A 104 5.10 -2.82 -20.68
N VAL A 105 4.86 -3.87 -21.45
CA VAL A 105 5.73 -5.04 -21.55
C VAL A 105 6.19 -5.19 -22.99
N ASP A 106 7.51 -5.22 -23.20
CA ASP A 106 8.12 -5.52 -24.48
C ASP A 106 8.59 -6.98 -24.52
N LEU A 107 7.94 -7.74 -25.41
CA LEU A 107 8.16 -9.16 -25.58
C LEU A 107 9.29 -9.52 -26.53
N ALA A 108 9.82 -8.55 -27.26
CA ALA A 108 10.97 -8.75 -28.14
C ALA A 108 12.27 -8.65 -27.33
N ASP A 109 12.34 -7.65 -26.46
CA ASP A 109 13.55 -7.33 -25.71
C ASP A 109 13.55 -7.85 -24.27
N GLY A 110 12.43 -8.44 -23.82
CA GLY A 110 12.27 -8.96 -22.45
C GLY A 110 12.12 -7.87 -21.38
N THR A 111 11.95 -6.61 -21.82
CA THR A 111 11.88 -5.47 -20.92
C THR A 111 10.43 -5.20 -20.50
N PHE A 112 10.24 -4.63 -19.32
CA PHE A 112 8.95 -4.12 -18.89
C PHE A 112 9.11 -2.87 -18.04
N THR A 113 8.05 -2.06 -18.02
CA THR A 113 7.84 -0.95 -17.10
C THR A 113 6.45 -1.10 -16.52
N ILE A 114 6.33 -1.09 -15.20
CA ILE A 114 5.03 -1.15 -14.53
C ILE A 114 4.91 -0.02 -13.52
N GLN A 115 3.70 0.50 -13.37
CA GLN A 115 3.39 1.61 -12.48
C GLN A 115 2.19 1.29 -11.59
N VAL A 116 2.29 1.69 -10.33
CA VAL A 116 1.17 1.70 -9.39
C VAL A 116 1.05 3.06 -8.72
N THR A 117 -0.16 3.43 -8.35
CA THR A 117 -0.45 4.61 -7.54
C THR A 117 -0.83 4.17 -6.13
N SER A 118 -0.21 4.74 -5.10
CA SER A 118 -0.53 4.45 -3.70
C SER A 118 -1.83 5.11 -3.25
N ALA A 119 -2.34 4.69 -2.09
CA ALA A 119 -3.49 5.32 -1.44
C ALA A 119 -3.24 6.76 -0.94
N THR A 120 -2.04 7.32 -1.17
CA THR A 120 -1.68 8.72 -0.90
C THR A 120 -1.48 9.53 -2.19
N ASP A 121 -1.89 8.97 -3.34
CA ASP A 121 -1.77 9.52 -4.69
C ASP A 121 -0.34 9.64 -5.22
N LYS A 122 0.62 8.93 -4.62
CA LYS A 122 1.99 8.85 -5.16
C LYS A 122 2.13 7.75 -6.18
N VAL A 123 2.85 8.04 -7.26
CA VAL A 123 3.10 7.08 -8.34
C VAL A 123 4.47 6.45 -8.16
N PHE A 124 4.53 5.12 -8.19
CA PHE A 124 5.76 4.35 -8.17
C PHE A 124 5.90 3.55 -9.47
N GLU A 125 7.08 3.61 -10.05
CA GLU A 125 7.46 2.89 -11.26
C GLU A 125 8.58 1.90 -10.97
N THR A 126 8.55 0.75 -11.63
CA THR A 126 9.71 -0.13 -11.72
C THR A 126 9.86 -0.71 -13.12
N THR A 127 11.10 -0.98 -13.49
CA THR A 127 11.48 -1.67 -14.72
C THR A 127 12.04 -3.04 -14.39
N GLU A 128 12.47 -3.81 -15.39
CA GLU A 128 13.19 -5.08 -15.24
C GLU A 128 14.48 -4.97 -14.38
N ALA A 129 15.09 -3.80 -14.24
CA ALA A 129 16.29 -3.60 -13.41
C ALA A 129 16.02 -3.61 -11.88
N GLY A 130 14.76 -3.46 -11.45
CA GLY A 130 14.34 -3.65 -10.06
C GLY A 130 14.52 -2.47 -9.13
N THR A 131 14.95 -1.34 -9.69
CA THR A 131 14.85 -0.07 -8.99
C THR A 131 13.39 0.37 -8.98
N ILE A 132 12.90 0.80 -7.83
CA ILE A 132 11.60 1.44 -7.68
C ILE A 132 11.83 2.94 -7.57
N THR A 133 11.20 3.71 -8.44
CA THR A 133 11.31 5.18 -8.51
C THR A 133 9.96 5.81 -8.26
N GLU A 134 9.92 6.89 -7.47
CA GLU A 134 8.74 7.74 -7.29
C GLU A 134 8.70 8.76 -8.44
N LYS A 135 7.55 8.89 -9.10
CA LYS A 135 7.32 9.84 -10.21
C LYS A 135 6.61 11.09 -9.76
#